data_AF-A0A2E1JJ98-F1
#
_entry.id   AF-A0A2E1JJ98-F1
#
_cell.length_a   1.000
_cell.length_b   1.000
_cell.length_c   1.000
_cell.angle_alpha   90.00
_cell.angle_beta   90.00
_cell.angle_gamma   90.00
#
_symmetry.space_group_name_H-M   'P 1'
#
loop_
_entity.id
_entity.type
_entity.pdbx_description
1 polymer ?
#
loop_
_entity_poly.entity_id
_entity_poly.type
_entity_poly.pdbx_seq_one_letter_code
_entity_poly.pdbx_strand_id
1 'polypeptide(L)'
;MDNLLLNLETEFYFITGVYLEGVSGLLFGLLFFSLVMYLIRFERKQNPILNNIDIANEIGDEKIAKINLSRSLIEMDQSDEAKRLLGEVLDNEPTQKERVLASEMLAKISN
;
A
#
# COMPACT_ATOMS: atom_id res chain seq x y z
N MET A 1 -24.29 -27.51 -2.93
CA MET A 1 -22.89 -27.08 -2.73
C MET A 1 -22.02 -28.30 -2.38
N ASP A 2 -22.58 -29.25 -1.62
CA ASP A 2 -21.94 -30.50 -1.17
C ASP A 2 -21.36 -31.37 -2.29
N ASN A 3 -22.02 -31.49 -3.44
CA ASN A 3 -21.50 -32.29 -4.55
C ASN A 3 -20.20 -31.75 -5.14
N LEU A 4 -19.97 -30.43 -5.10
CA LEU A 4 -18.78 -29.84 -5.72
C LEU A 4 -17.56 -30.03 -4.83
N LEU A 5 -17.72 -29.82 -3.52
CA LEU A 5 -16.66 -30.03 -2.53
C LEU A 5 -16.25 -31.51 -2.49
N LEU A 6 -17.23 -32.42 -2.40
CA LEU A 6 -16.99 -33.86 -2.36
C LEU A 6 -16.28 -34.36 -3.63
N ASN A 7 -16.68 -33.86 -4.80
CA ASN A 7 -16.01 -34.21 -6.06
C ASN A 7 -14.55 -33.72 -6.07
N LEU A 8 -14.31 -32.51 -5.56
CA LEU A 8 -12.97 -31.92 -5.52
C LEU A 8 -12.05 -32.65 -4.53
N GLU A 9 -12.59 -33.06 -3.37
CA GLU A 9 -11.90 -33.91 -2.41
C GLU A 9 -11.58 -35.29 -2.99
N THR A 10 -12.51 -35.89 -3.73
CA THR A 10 -12.33 -37.20 -4.36
C THR A 10 -11.26 -37.18 -5.44
N GLU A 11 -11.29 -36.19 -6.33
CA GLU A 11 -10.29 -36.02 -7.40
C GLU A 11 -8.91 -35.70 -6.83
N PHE A 12 -8.85 -34.85 -5.80
CA PHE A 12 -7.58 -34.55 -5.13
C PHE A 12 -6.98 -35.79 -4.47
N TYR A 13 -7.80 -36.60 -3.79
CA TYR A 13 -7.35 -37.87 -3.23
C TYR A 13 -6.86 -38.83 -4.31
N PHE A 14 -7.57 -38.93 -5.44
CA PHE A 14 -7.17 -39.80 -6.53
C PHE A 14 -5.80 -39.42 -7.14
N ILE A 15 -5.52 -38.13 -7.26
CA ILE A 15 -4.28 -37.62 -7.86
C ILE A 15 -3.10 -37.65 -6.88
N THR A 16 -3.35 -37.33 -5.60
CA THR A 16 -2.28 -37.10 -4.60
C THR A 16 -2.13 -38.21 -3.56
N GLY A 17 -3.15 -39.05 -3.41
CA GLY A 17 -3.26 -40.04 -2.33
C GLY A 17 -3.55 -39.45 -0.95
N VAL A 18 -3.82 -38.14 -0.85
CA VAL A 18 -4.01 -37.42 0.41
C VAL A 18 -5.48 -37.03 0.60
N TYR A 19 -6.05 -37.34 1.77
CA TYR A 19 -7.37 -36.88 2.16
C TYR A 19 -7.32 -35.40 2.57
N LEU A 20 -8.21 -34.59 1.98
CA LEU A 20 -8.38 -33.16 2.29
C LEU A 20 -9.24 -32.89 3.54
N GLU A 21 -9.56 -33.92 4.32
CA GLU A 21 -10.34 -33.77 5.55
C GLU A 21 -9.45 -33.41 6.75
N GLY A 22 -9.95 -32.55 7.65
CA GLY A 22 -9.25 -32.22 8.89
C GLY A 22 -8.04 -31.30 8.71
N VAL A 23 -6.94 -31.62 9.41
CA VAL A 23 -5.77 -30.72 9.52
C VAL A 23 -5.04 -30.52 8.18
N SER A 24 -4.98 -31.56 7.33
CA SER A 24 -4.38 -31.49 6.00
C SER A 24 -5.13 -30.50 5.11
N GLY A 25 -6.47 -30.57 5.09
CA GLY A 25 -7.33 -29.63 4.38
C GLY A 25 -7.13 -28.19 4.84
N LEU A 26 -7.01 -27.99 6.15
CA LEU A 26 -6.76 -26.66 6.73
C LEU A 26 -5.40 -26.09 6.30
N LEU A 27 -4.34 -26.90 6.32
CA LEU A 27 -3.01 -26.49 5.87
C LEU A 27 -3.00 -26.16 4.37
N PHE A 28 -3.61 -27.00 3.55
CA PHE A 28 -3.71 -26.77 2.11
C PHE A 28 -4.55 -25.54 1.78
N GLY A 29 -5.69 -25.36 2.45
CA GLY A 29 -6.53 -24.18 2.29
C GLY A 29 -5.80 -22.89 2.65
N LEU A 30 -5.04 -22.90 3.76
CA LEU A 30 -4.25 -21.75 4.19
C LEU A 30 -3.11 -21.43 3.21
N LEU A 31 -2.40 -22.45 2.72
CA LEU A 31 -1.36 -22.28 1.70
C LEU A 31 -1.94 -21.70 0.40
N PHE A 32 -3.07 -22.24 -0.07
CA PHE A 32 -3.74 -21.75 -1.28
C PHE A 32 -4.22 -20.31 -1.10
N PHE A 33 -4.86 -20.00 0.03
CA PHE A 33 -5.31 -18.64 0.32
C PHE A 33 -4.13 -17.65 0.38
N SER A 34 -3.03 -18.05 1.01
CA SER A 34 -1.82 -17.23 1.08
C SER A 34 -1.20 -16.99 -0.29
N LEU A 35 -1.21 -18.00 -1.16
CA LEU A 35 -0.76 -17.88 -2.55
C LEU A 35 -1.65 -16.92 -3.35
N VAL A 36 -2.97 -17.02 -3.22
CA VAL A 36 -3.91 -16.09 -3.86
C VAL A 36 -3.64 -14.65 -3.40
N MET A 37 -3.50 -14.44 -2.09
CA MET A 37 -3.18 -13.12 -1.54
C MET A 37 -1.82 -12.60 -2.03
N TYR A 38 -0.83 -13.48 -2.15
CA TYR A 38 0.48 -13.14 -2.72
C TYR A 38 0.36 -12.72 -4.19
N LEU A 39 -0.41 -13.44 -5.00
CA LEU A 39 -0.65 -13.11 -6.41
C LEU A 39 -1.41 -11.79 -6.58
N ILE A 40 -2.44 -11.54 -5.77
CA ILE A 40 -3.14 -10.24 -5.74
C ILE A 40 -2.17 -9.12 -5.39
N ARG A 41 -1.29 -9.34 -4.41
CA ARG A 41 -0.25 -8.37 -4.02
C ARG A 41 0.80 -8.18 -5.11
N PHE A 42 1.12 -9.22 -5.88
CA PHE A 42 2.05 -9.15 -7.00
C PHE A 42 1.47 -8.37 -8.20
N GLU A 43 0.16 -8.50 -8.47
CA GLU A 43 -0.53 -7.65 -9.44
C GLU A 43 -0.63 -6.20 -8.96
N ARG A 44 -0.77 -5.98 -7.64
CA ARG A 44 -0.46 -4.69 -7.00
C ARG A 44 1.05 -4.48 -6.93
N LYS A 45 1.78 -4.66 -8.06
CA LYS A 45 3.02 -3.92 -8.27
C LYS A 45 2.72 -2.51 -7.80
N GLN A 46 3.43 -2.07 -6.76
CA GLN A 46 3.57 -0.67 -6.49
C GLN A 46 4.04 -0.09 -7.81
N ASN A 47 3.13 0.49 -8.59
CA ASN A 47 3.56 1.39 -9.63
C ASN A 47 4.38 2.40 -8.84
N PRO A 48 5.71 2.48 -9.04
CA PRO A 48 6.37 3.68 -8.59
C PRO A 48 5.53 4.78 -9.21
N ILE A 49 5.05 5.70 -8.38
CA ILE A 49 4.37 6.88 -8.88
C ILE A 49 5.47 7.57 -9.68
N LEU A 50 5.56 7.24 -10.97
CA LEU A 50 6.30 7.95 -11.98
C LEU A 50 5.51 9.24 -12.20
N ASN A 51 5.46 10.07 -11.17
CA ASN A 51 5.43 11.49 -11.43
C ASN A 51 6.76 11.76 -12.11
N ASN A 52 6.72 12.46 -13.26
CA ASN A 52 7.87 13.12 -13.87
C ASN A 52 8.47 14.13 -12.88
N ILE A 53 9.05 13.63 -11.80
CA ILE A 53 9.79 14.40 -10.84
C ILE A 53 11.22 14.29 -11.30
N ASP A 54 11.73 15.40 -11.77
CA ASP A 54 13.14 15.61 -12.01
C ASP A 54 13.86 15.56 -10.65
N ILE A 55 14.15 14.33 -10.17
CA ILE A 55 14.75 14.06 -8.84
C ILE A 55 16.11 14.79 -8.70
N ALA A 56 16.74 15.17 -9.82
CA ALA A 56 17.95 15.96 -9.83
C ALA A 56 17.78 17.35 -9.19
N ASN A 57 16.56 17.93 -9.21
CA ASN A 57 16.26 19.20 -8.55
C ASN A 57 15.75 19.05 -7.10
N GLU A 58 15.25 17.87 -6.71
CA GLU A 58 14.65 17.68 -5.38
C GLU A 58 15.65 17.37 -4.26
N ILE A 59 16.84 16.86 -4.59
CA ILE A 59 17.91 16.62 -3.60
C ILE A 59 18.42 17.95 -3.01
N GLY A 60 18.15 19.10 -3.66
CA GLY A 60 18.60 20.42 -3.23
C GLY A 60 17.61 21.24 -2.41
N ASP A 61 16.32 20.89 -2.39
CA ASP A 61 15.29 21.73 -1.75
C ASP A 61 14.59 20.99 -0.60
N GLU A 62 15.03 21.29 0.63
CA GLU A 62 14.51 20.73 1.87
C GLU A 62 12.99 20.90 1.99
N LYS A 63 12.41 22.02 1.51
CA LYS A 63 10.97 22.27 1.62
C LYS A 63 10.18 21.34 0.70
N ILE A 64 10.64 21.16 -0.53
CA ILE A 64 10.02 20.22 -1.48
C ILE A 64 10.13 18.78 -0.96
N ALA A 65 11.29 18.41 -0.39
CA ALA A 65 11.47 17.11 0.24
C ALA A 65 10.47 16.88 1.40
N LYS A 66 10.27 17.89 2.27
CA LYS A 66 9.26 17.83 3.34
C LYS A 66 7.83 17.73 2.81
N ILE A 67 7.49 18.46 1.75
CA ILE A 67 6.17 18.38 1.10
C ILE A 67 5.92 16.96 0.55
N ASN A 68 6.91 16.38 -0.13
CA ASN A 68 6.79 15.03 -0.70
C ASN A 68 6.72 13.96 0.39
N LEU A 69 7.56 14.07 1.43
CA LEU A 69 7.50 13.16 2.58
C LEU A 69 6.14 13.25 3.29
N SER A 70 5.59 14.45 3.44
CA SER A 70 4.27 14.65 4.03
C SER A 70 3.18 13.92 3.24
N ARG A 71 3.28 13.87 1.90
CA ARG A 71 2.37 13.08 1.07
C ARG A 71 2.45 11.59 1.39
N SER A 72 3.65 11.02 1.47
CA SER A 72 3.83 9.62 1.85
C SER A 72 3.30 9.31 3.26
N LEU A 73 3.50 10.22 4.21
CA LEU A 73 2.98 10.06 5.58
C LEU A 73 1.46 10.06 5.63
N ILE A 74 0.78 10.89 4.82
CA ILE A 74 -0.69 10.89 4.71
C ILE A 74 -1.18 9.54 4.17
N GLU A 75 -0.53 9.01 3.14
CA GLU A 75 -0.86 7.70 2.54
C GLU A 75 -0.65 6.53 3.52
N MET A 76 0.19 6.71 4.53
CA MET A 76 0.48 5.72 5.59
C MET A 76 -0.37 5.93 6.85
N ASP A 77 -1.41 6.76 6.79
CA ASP A 77 -2.26 7.15 7.93
C ASP A 77 -1.48 7.86 9.08
N GLN A 78 -0.29 8.39 8.81
CA GLN A 78 0.55 9.13 9.76
C GLN A 78 0.33 10.64 9.67
N SER A 79 -0.93 11.04 9.81
CA SER A 79 -1.40 12.41 9.57
C SER A 79 -0.82 13.46 10.51
N ASP A 80 -0.49 13.11 11.76
CA ASP A 80 0.09 14.04 12.73
C ASP A 80 1.50 14.49 12.32
N GLU A 81 2.32 13.55 11.84
CA GLU A 81 3.68 13.83 11.39
C GLU A 81 3.66 14.63 10.07
N ALA A 82 2.72 14.32 9.17
CA ALA A 82 2.51 15.11 7.96
C ALA A 82 2.13 16.56 8.29
N LYS A 83 1.22 16.79 9.24
CA LYS A 83 0.83 18.14 9.68
C LYS A 83 2.04 18.91 10.22
N ARG A 84 2.88 18.26 11.03
CA ARG A 84 4.09 18.85 11.61
C ARG A 84 5.06 19.34 10.53
N LEU A 85 5.38 18.48 9.56
CA LEU A 85 6.30 18.83 8.46
C LEU A 85 5.74 19.91 7.53
N LEU A 86 4.44 19.87 7.21
CA LEU A 86 3.80 20.92 6.41
C LEU A 86 3.79 22.27 7.15
N GLY A 87 3.65 22.26 8.48
CA GLY A 87 3.82 23.45 9.32
C GLY A 87 5.22 24.04 9.19
N GLU A 88 6.26 23.22 9.31
CA GLU A 88 7.65 23.67 9.14
C GLU A 88 7.92 24.30 7.76
N VAL A 89 7.31 23.76 6.71
CA VAL A 89 7.40 24.33 5.35
C VAL A 89 6.75 25.72 5.30
N LEU A 90 5.60 25.89 5.96
CA LEU A 90 4.89 27.17 5.99
C LEU A 90 5.61 28.24 6.83
N ASP A 91 6.33 27.82 7.86
CA ASP A 91 7.09 28.70 8.75
C ASP A 91 8.45 29.13 8.17
N ASN A 92 8.99 28.38 7.20
CA ASN A 92 10.33 28.61 6.64
C ASN A 92 10.32 29.29 5.26
N GLU A 93 9.76 30.51 5.23
CA GLU A 93 9.71 31.39 4.05
C GLU A 93 9.40 30.66 2.74
N PRO A 94 8.24 29.98 2.64
CA PRO A 94 7.89 29.23 1.44
C PRO A 94 7.66 30.19 0.27
N THR A 95 8.06 29.75 -0.91
CA THR A 95 7.58 30.33 -2.17
C THR A 95 6.05 30.24 -2.23
N GLN A 96 5.44 31.06 -3.08
CA GLN A 96 3.98 31.03 -3.25
C GLN A 96 3.48 29.63 -3.66
N LYS A 97 4.25 28.90 -4.47
CA LYS A 97 3.91 27.54 -4.90
C LYS A 97 3.92 26.55 -3.73
N GLU A 98 4.97 26.57 -2.90
CA GLU A 98 5.09 25.70 -1.73
C GLU A 98 3.99 25.99 -0.71
N ARG A 99 3.70 27.29 -0.47
CA ARG A 99 2.63 27.71 0.44
C ARG A 99 1.27 27.18 0.01
N VAL A 100 0.93 27.28 -1.27
CA VAL A 100 -0.33 26.74 -1.82
C VAL A 100 -0.36 25.22 -1.64
N LEU A 101 0.69 24.50 -2.06
CA LEU A 101 0.75 23.04 -1.95
C LEU A 101 0.62 22.54 -0.50
N ALA A 102 1.34 23.16 0.43
CA ALA A 102 1.31 22.78 1.83
C ALA A 102 -0.05 23.06 2.49
N SER A 103 -0.66 24.21 2.17
CA SER A 103 -1.99 24.58 2.68
C SER A 103 -3.09 23.67 2.15
N GLU A 104 -3.05 23.31 0.87
CA GLU A 104 -3.99 22.37 0.27
C GLU A 104 -3.90 20.96 0.89
N MET A 105 -2.67 20.48 1.17
CA MET A 105 -2.49 19.21 1.86
C MET A 105 -3.01 19.26 3.30
N LEU A 106 -2.73 20.33 4.06
CA LEU A 106 -3.27 20.48 5.42
C LEU A 106 -4.80 20.48 5.45
N ALA A 107 -5.44 21.11 4.46
CA ALA A 107 -6.91 21.12 4.35
C ALA A 107 -7.47 19.71 4.10
N LYS A 108 -6.77 18.85 3.34
CA LYS A 108 -7.18 17.46 3.09
C LYS A 108 -7.11 16.57 4.32
N ILE A 109 -6.17 16.82 5.23
CA ILE A 109 -6.00 16.04 6.47
C ILE A 109 -6.99 16.50 7.57
N SER A 110 -7.57 17.70 7.41
CA SER A 110 -8.47 18.30 8.41
C SER A 110 -9.95 18.03 8.14
N ASN A 111 -10.28 17.39 7.01
CA ASN A 111 -11.62 16.92 6.63
C ASN A 111 -11.67 15.39 6.69
#